data_AF-A0A7S4EHW7-F1
#
_entry.id   AF-A0A7S4EHW7-F1
#
_cell.length_a   1.000
_cell.length_b   1.000
_cell.length_c   1.000
_cell.angle_alpha   90.00
_cell.angle_beta   90.00
_cell.angle_gamma   90.00
#
_symmetry.space_group_name_H-M   'P 1'
#
loop_
_entity.id
_entity.type
_entity.pdbx_description
1 polymer ?
#
loop_
_entity_poly.entity_id
_entity_poly.type
_entity_poly.pdbx_seq_one_letter_code
_entity_poly.pdbx_strand_id
1 'polypeptide(L)'
;MIRTVAIKLVEQNLRVRVCVQGSMGVGIFTGVPKQLGGVSKLLQMMDWQSNEGEENEGMVGNYMNFGNIGAEHVVNAHVREDGTKVEQDDVFILIAPQSMVGVDSSIIASLKEMAEAAGSRPIILLNPDLTDKFSSQGQQNVRGRQDRIDFANTFETIWHFNNIYVSGTSYFPILGATFKPGPLNMWASYQRRDLAKEQGEMYIPIIAGEEKPQGDQILASFES
;
A
#
# COMPACT_ATOMS: atom_id res chain seq x y z
N MET A 1 -4.19 4.97 -10.18
CA MET A 1 -3.01 5.28 -9.35
C MET A 1 -1.91 4.22 -9.51
N ILE A 2 -2.09 2.97 -9.09
CA ILE A 2 -1.04 1.92 -9.21
C ILE A 2 -0.47 1.81 -10.62
N ARG A 3 -1.34 1.80 -11.65
CA ARG A 3 -0.92 1.74 -13.05
C ARG A 3 0.05 2.84 -13.43
N THR A 4 -0.31 4.09 -13.11
CA THR A 4 0.53 5.26 -13.37
C THR A 4 1.87 5.18 -12.66
N VAL A 5 1.90 4.74 -11.40
CA VAL A 5 3.14 4.61 -10.62
C VAL A 5 4.05 3.54 -11.23
N ALA A 6 3.51 2.36 -11.54
CA ALA A 6 4.27 1.27 -12.13
C ALA A 6 4.82 1.64 -13.52
N ILE A 7 3.99 2.23 -14.40
CA ILE A 7 4.43 2.71 -15.72
C ILE A 7 5.57 3.72 -15.57
N LYS A 8 5.43 4.70 -14.67
CA LYS A 8 6.48 5.71 -14.45
C LYS A 8 7.80 5.11 -13.97
N LEU A 9 7.76 4.05 -13.17
CA LEU A 9 8.97 3.32 -12.76
C LEU A 9 9.56 2.51 -13.92
N VAL A 10 8.73 1.87 -14.74
CA VAL A 10 9.17 1.17 -15.95
C VAL A 10 9.80 2.13 -16.96
N GLU A 11 9.26 3.33 -17.13
CA GLU A 11 9.87 4.39 -17.96
C GLU A 11 11.27 4.79 -17.47
N GLN A 12 11.59 4.56 -16.18
CA GLN A 12 12.94 4.72 -15.64
C GLN A 12 13.80 3.44 -15.80
N ASN A 13 13.38 2.51 -16.64
CA ASN A 13 14.02 1.22 -16.90
C ASN A 13 14.12 0.31 -15.66
N LEU A 14 13.19 0.44 -14.72
CA LEU A 14 13.09 -0.44 -13.55
C LEU A 14 12.14 -1.59 -13.83
N ARG A 15 12.51 -2.80 -13.41
CA ARG A 15 11.63 -3.97 -13.42
C ARG A 15 10.75 -3.96 -12.18
N VAL A 16 9.45 -3.78 -12.38
CA VAL A 16 8.47 -3.60 -11.33
C VAL A 16 7.67 -4.88 -11.13
N ARG A 17 7.57 -5.35 -9.90
CA ARG A 17 6.62 -6.39 -9.53
C ARG A 17 5.44 -5.81 -8.74
N VAL A 18 4.24 -5.98 -9.27
CA VAL A 18 2.99 -5.59 -8.61
C VAL A 18 2.41 -6.80 -7.89
N CYS A 19 2.39 -6.75 -6.56
CA CYS A 19 1.95 -7.83 -5.70
C CYS A 19 0.58 -7.54 -5.06
N VAL A 20 -0.27 -8.56 -5.04
CA VAL A 20 -1.52 -8.56 -4.27
C VAL A 20 -1.42 -9.67 -3.24
N GLN A 21 -1.98 -9.46 -2.05
CA GLN A 21 -2.03 -10.52 -1.04
C GLN A 21 -2.80 -11.74 -1.56
N GLY A 22 -2.17 -12.92 -1.44
CA GLY A 22 -2.79 -14.20 -1.76
C GLY A 22 -3.73 -14.70 -0.66
N SER A 23 -4.20 -15.94 -0.80
CA SER A 23 -4.97 -16.61 0.27
C SER A 23 -4.05 -16.90 1.45
N MET A 24 -4.55 -16.69 2.67
CA MET A 24 -3.82 -16.91 3.92
C MET A 24 -4.54 -17.88 4.84
N GLY A 25 -3.78 -18.60 5.67
CA GLY A 25 -4.29 -19.58 6.62
C GLY A 25 -4.07 -21.03 6.17
N VAL A 26 -4.32 -21.99 7.08
CA VAL A 26 -4.15 -23.43 6.84
C VAL A 26 -5.49 -24.13 7.01
N GLY A 27 -5.84 -25.02 6.07
CA GLY A 27 -7.07 -25.82 6.13
C GLY A 27 -8.35 -24.97 6.10
N ILE A 28 -9.25 -25.19 7.07
CA ILE A 28 -10.55 -24.50 7.15
C ILE A 28 -10.45 -23.00 7.44
N PHE A 29 -9.25 -22.50 7.81
CA PHE A 29 -8.99 -21.10 8.07
C PHE A 29 -8.37 -20.37 6.86
N THR A 30 -8.38 -20.99 5.68
CA THR A 30 -7.94 -20.37 4.43
C THR A 30 -8.89 -19.27 3.97
N GLY A 31 -8.36 -18.09 3.69
CA GLY A 31 -9.13 -16.98 3.17
C GLY A 31 -8.25 -15.84 2.64
N VAL A 32 -8.73 -15.18 1.59
CA VAL A 32 -8.22 -13.87 1.15
C VAL A 32 -9.06 -12.80 1.85
N PRO A 33 -8.47 -11.68 2.33
CA PRO A 33 -9.27 -10.55 2.78
C PRO A 33 -10.33 -10.19 1.73
N LYS A 34 -11.61 -10.10 2.13
CA LYS A 34 -12.73 -9.87 1.20
C LYS A 34 -12.51 -8.66 0.28
N GLN A 35 -11.81 -7.64 0.77
CA GLN A 35 -11.47 -6.42 0.00
C GLN A 35 -10.49 -6.69 -1.16
N LEU A 36 -9.73 -7.78 -1.12
CA LEU A 36 -8.73 -8.16 -2.12
C LEU A 36 -9.22 -9.26 -3.06
N GLY A 37 -10.39 -9.85 -2.78
CA GLY A 37 -11.03 -10.82 -3.66
C GLY A 37 -11.27 -10.24 -5.05
N GLY A 38 -10.59 -10.78 -6.05
CA GLY A 38 -10.70 -10.33 -7.45
C GLY A 38 -9.83 -9.14 -7.84
N VAL A 39 -9.15 -8.47 -6.89
CA VAL A 39 -8.24 -7.33 -7.21
C VAL A 39 -7.11 -7.77 -8.12
N SER A 40 -6.49 -8.93 -7.87
CA SER A 40 -5.45 -9.48 -8.75
C SER A 40 -5.94 -9.70 -10.19
N LYS A 41 -7.15 -10.24 -10.35
CA LYS A 41 -7.77 -10.43 -11.67
C LYS A 41 -8.08 -9.11 -12.37
N LEU A 42 -8.65 -8.15 -11.64
CA LEU A 42 -8.95 -6.82 -12.18
C LEU A 42 -7.69 -6.11 -12.64
N LEU A 43 -6.60 -6.18 -11.86
CA LEU A 43 -5.31 -5.62 -12.25
C LEU A 43 -4.83 -6.28 -13.54
N GLN A 44 -4.79 -7.61 -13.62
CA GLN A 44 -4.35 -8.31 -14.83
C GLN A 44 -5.19 -7.97 -16.08
N MET A 45 -6.44 -7.56 -15.91
CA MET A 45 -7.33 -7.13 -17.00
C MET A 45 -7.18 -5.65 -17.39
N MET A 46 -6.40 -4.86 -16.66
CA MET A 46 -6.18 -3.46 -17.03
C MET A 46 -5.28 -3.36 -18.27
N ASP A 47 -5.39 -2.23 -18.96
CA ASP A 47 -4.62 -1.93 -20.15
C ASP A 47 -3.18 -1.53 -19.82
N TRP A 48 -2.30 -2.49 -19.56
CA TRP A 48 -0.91 -2.23 -19.14
C TRP A 48 0.10 -2.11 -20.27
N GLN A 49 -0.23 -2.68 -21.41
CA GLN A 49 0.64 -2.77 -22.58
C GLN A 49 -0.19 -2.43 -23.80
N SER A 50 0.45 -1.81 -24.78
CA SER A 50 -0.19 -1.43 -26.02
C SER A 50 0.26 -2.33 -27.17
N ASN A 51 -0.30 -2.11 -28.36
CA ASN A 51 0.01 -2.91 -29.54
C ASN A 51 1.45 -2.67 -30.02
N GLU A 52 1.91 -3.51 -30.94
CA GLU A 52 3.20 -3.34 -31.60
C GLU A 52 3.32 -1.92 -32.19
N GLY A 53 4.37 -1.19 -31.82
CA GLY A 53 4.63 0.19 -32.21
C GLY A 53 3.95 1.28 -31.36
N GLU A 54 3.21 0.92 -30.31
CA GLU A 54 2.53 1.87 -29.40
C GLU A 54 3.28 2.04 -28.07
N GLU A 55 2.93 3.09 -27.32
CA GLU A 55 3.50 3.38 -26.00
C GLU A 55 3.20 2.23 -25.02
N ASN A 56 4.22 1.69 -24.33
CA ASN A 56 4.11 0.52 -23.43
C ASN A 56 4.04 -0.85 -24.11
N GLU A 57 4.37 -0.96 -25.39
CA GLU A 57 4.57 -2.27 -26.05
C GLU A 57 5.52 -3.16 -25.23
N GLY A 58 5.11 -4.42 -25.01
CA GLY A 58 5.93 -5.42 -24.35
C GLY A 58 6.23 -5.14 -22.87
N MET A 59 5.51 -4.21 -22.22
CA MET A 59 5.74 -3.87 -20.82
C MET A 59 5.51 -5.06 -19.89
N VAL A 60 4.36 -5.72 -20.03
CA VAL A 60 4.00 -6.87 -19.19
C VAL A 60 4.89 -8.06 -19.54
N GLY A 61 5.51 -8.67 -18.54
CA GLY A 61 6.40 -9.82 -18.70
C GLY A 61 7.87 -9.46 -18.87
N ASN A 62 8.21 -8.29 -19.42
CA ASN A 62 9.60 -7.85 -19.57
C ASN A 62 10.04 -6.88 -18.47
N TYR A 63 9.21 -5.88 -18.18
CA TYR A 63 9.50 -4.83 -17.21
C TYR A 63 8.48 -4.77 -16.08
N MET A 64 7.27 -5.27 -16.29
CA MET A 64 6.27 -5.32 -15.25
C MET A 64 5.70 -6.72 -15.10
N ASN A 65 5.72 -7.24 -13.87
CA ASN A 65 5.26 -8.57 -13.54
C ASN A 65 4.24 -8.54 -12.39
N PHE A 66 3.33 -9.51 -12.38
CA PHE A 66 2.41 -9.71 -11.26
C PHE A 66 2.91 -10.81 -10.32
N GLY A 67 2.56 -10.74 -9.05
CA GLY A 67 2.86 -11.78 -8.07
C GLY A 67 1.96 -11.71 -6.85
N ASN A 68 2.19 -12.62 -5.90
CA ASN A 68 1.66 -12.48 -4.55
C ASN A 68 2.72 -11.90 -3.61
N ILE A 69 2.29 -11.55 -2.40
CA ILE A 69 3.19 -11.14 -1.33
C ILE A 69 3.79 -12.41 -0.71
N GLY A 70 5.11 -12.58 -0.87
CA GLY A 70 5.86 -13.74 -0.39
C GLY A 70 7.24 -13.83 -1.05
N ALA A 71 8.19 -14.52 -0.41
CA ALA A 71 9.56 -14.67 -0.92
C ALA A 71 9.62 -15.42 -2.26
N GLU A 72 8.71 -16.35 -2.50
CA GLU A 72 8.61 -17.14 -3.73
C GLU A 72 8.31 -16.30 -4.97
N HIS A 73 7.80 -15.08 -4.78
CA HIS A 73 7.52 -14.14 -5.85
C HIS A 73 8.65 -13.12 -6.06
N VAL A 74 9.73 -13.18 -5.29
CA VAL A 74 10.91 -12.33 -5.51
C VAL A 74 11.80 -12.99 -6.55
N VAL A 75 11.89 -12.40 -7.74
CA VAL A 75 12.77 -12.93 -8.80
C VAL A 75 14.16 -12.32 -8.68
N ASN A 76 15.15 -13.20 -8.58
CA ASN A 76 16.57 -12.89 -8.68
C ASN A 76 17.11 -13.30 -10.04
N ALA A 77 18.18 -12.64 -10.48
CA ALA A 77 18.79 -12.92 -11.76
C ALA A 77 19.35 -14.36 -11.77
N HIS A 78 18.97 -15.15 -12.75
CA HIS A 78 19.45 -16.52 -12.93
C HIS A 78 19.37 -16.95 -14.39
N VAL A 79 20.01 -18.07 -14.71
CA VAL A 79 19.90 -18.70 -16.04
C VAL A 79 19.11 -20.00 -15.87
N ARG A 80 18.06 -20.17 -16.66
CA ARG A 80 17.26 -21.41 -16.69
C ARG A 80 18.05 -22.54 -17.34
N GLU A 81 17.59 -23.76 -17.14
CA GLU A 81 18.19 -24.97 -17.74
C GLU A 81 18.24 -24.91 -19.28
N ASP A 82 17.30 -24.18 -19.91
CA ASP A 82 17.24 -23.97 -21.36
C ASP A 82 18.18 -22.84 -21.87
N GLY A 83 18.97 -22.22 -20.98
CA GLY A 83 19.88 -21.12 -21.30
C GLY A 83 19.23 -19.73 -21.28
N THR A 84 17.91 -19.62 -21.01
CA THR A 84 17.22 -18.34 -20.92
C THR A 84 17.67 -17.57 -19.69
N LYS A 85 18.12 -16.32 -19.89
CA LYS A 85 18.42 -15.39 -18.80
C LYS A 85 17.12 -14.84 -18.23
N VAL A 86 16.93 -15.02 -16.93
CA VAL A 86 15.87 -14.38 -16.16
C VAL A 86 16.48 -13.19 -15.44
N GLU A 87 15.92 -12.03 -15.69
CA GLU A 87 16.31 -10.79 -15.05
C GLU A 87 15.64 -10.67 -13.68
N GLN A 88 16.31 -10.02 -12.73
CA GLN A 88 15.72 -9.74 -11.42
C GLN A 88 14.66 -8.65 -11.48
N ASP A 89 13.73 -8.62 -10.52
CA ASP A 89 12.91 -7.44 -10.28
C ASP A 89 13.70 -6.40 -9.47
N ASP A 90 13.46 -5.11 -9.70
CA ASP A 90 14.14 -3.98 -9.06
C ASP A 90 13.28 -3.31 -7.98
N VAL A 91 11.96 -3.26 -8.16
CA VAL A 91 11.01 -2.61 -7.23
C VAL A 91 9.75 -3.45 -7.05
N PHE A 92 9.27 -3.55 -5.81
CA PHE A 92 8.03 -4.26 -5.48
C PHE A 92 6.96 -3.28 -5.02
N ILE A 93 5.76 -3.33 -5.62
CA ILE A 93 4.61 -2.54 -5.19
C ILE A 93 3.53 -3.47 -4.66
N LEU A 94 3.20 -3.35 -3.38
CA LEU A 94 2.30 -4.25 -2.67
C LEU A 94 0.98 -3.53 -2.41
N ILE A 95 -0.10 -4.08 -2.95
CA ILE A 95 -1.41 -3.44 -2.92
C ILE A 95 -2.18 -3.93 -1.70
N ALA A 96 -2.52 -2.97 -0.84
CA ALA A 96 -3.33 -3.13 0.34
C ALA A 96 -3.03 -4.40 1.14
N PRO A 97 -1.76 -4.64 1.56
CA PRO A 97 -1.45 -5.76 2.44
C PRO A 97 -2.19 -5.58 3.77
N GLN A 98 -2.87 -6.63 4.23
CA GLN A 98 -3.69 -6.60 5.44
C GLN A 98 -3.35 -7.75 6.38
N SER A 99 -3.15 -7.41 7.65
CA SER A 99 -3.22 -8.39 8.74
C SER A 99 -4.69 -8.83 8.92
N MET A 100 -4.92 -10.14 9.02
CA MET A 100 -6.23 -10.69 9.36
C MET A 100 -6.28 -11.11 10.82
N VAL A 101 -7.50 -11.34 11.29
CA VAL A 101 -7.77 -11.83 12.64
C VAL A 101 -7.36 -13.30 12.75
N GLY A 102 -6.51 -13.62 13.73
CA GLY A 102 -6.01 -14.99 13.98
C GLY A 102 -4.48 -15.03 14.11
N VAL A 103 -3.96 -16.04 14.82
CA VAL A 103 -2.52 -16.13 15.14
C VAL A 103 -1.69 -16.43 13.89
N ASP A 104 -2.24 -17.23 12.97
CA ASP A 104 -1.56 -17.70 11.74
C ASP A 104 -2.02 -16.95 10.48
N SER A 105 -2.69 -15.82 10.64
CA SER A 105 -3.31 -15.05 9.54
C SER A 105 -2.83 -13.59 9.50
N SER A 106 -1.59 -13.36 9.94
CA SER A 106 -0.90 -12.09 9.73
C SER A 106 -0.06 -12.10 8.45
N ILE A 107 -0.22 -11.07 7.62
CA ILE A 107 0.58 -10.87 6.39
C ILE A 107 2.06 -10.56 6.69
N ILE A 108 2.37 -10.25 7.95
CA ILE A 108 3.70 -9.81 8.39
C ILE A 108 4.77 -10.87 8.14
N ALA A 109 4.45 -12.17 8.29
CA ALA A 109 5.41 -13.24 8.02
C ALA A 109 5.84 -13.23 6.54
N SER A 110 4.88 -13.26 5.62
CA SER A 110 5.16 -13.21 4.18
C SER A 110 5.83 -11.89 3.77
N LEU A 111 5.50 -10.77 4.41
CA LEU A 111 6.20 -9.49 4.18
C LEU A 111 7.65 -9.53 4.65
N LYS A 112 7.94 -10.15 5.80
CA LYS A 112 9.31 -10.32 6.30
C LYS A 112 10.15 -11.17 5.35
N GLU A 113 9.61 -12.31 4.95
CA GLU A 113 10.27 -13.23 4.00
C GLU A 113 10.50 -12.53 2.65
N MET A 114 9.52 -11.78 2.15
CA MET A 114 9.65 -11.01 0.92
C MET A 114 10.69 -9.89 1.05
N ALA A 115 10.72 -9.18 2.18
CA ALA A 115 11.73 -8.13 2.44
C ALA A 115 13.14 -8.71 2.52
N GLU A 116 13.31 -9.86 3.17
CA GLU A 116 14.59 -10.57 3.23
C GLU A 116 15.05 -11.01 1.84
N ALA A 117 14.15 -11.62 1.05
CA ALA A 117 14.46 -12.03 -0.32
C ALA A 117 14.74 -10.83 -1.24
N ALA A 118 14.03 -9.71 -1.05
CA ALA A 118 14.24 -8.47 -1.81
C ALA A 118 15.58 -7.80 -1.48
N GLY A 119 16.11 -7.99 -0.27
CA GLY A 119 17.37 -7.37 0.16
C GLY A 119 17.26 -5.85 0.20
N SER A 120 18.14 -5.14 -0.53
CA SER A 120 18.14 -3.67 -0.58
C SER A 120 17.14 -3.07 -1.59
N ARG A 121 16.37 -3.91 -2.30
CA ARG A 121 15.43 -3.44 -3.33
C ARG A 121 14.18 -2.84 -2.69
N PRO A 122 13.68 -1.69 -3.19
CA PRO A 122 12.54 -1.01 -2.57
C PRO A 122 11.25 -1.84 -2.58
N ILE A 123 10.56 -1.84 -1.44
CA ILE A 123 9.20 -2.37 -1.27
C ILE A 123 8.26 -1.20 -0.93
N ILE A 124 7.32 -0.91 -1.82
CA ILE A 124 6.35 0.18 -1.69
C ILE A 124 4.99 -0.40 -1.32
N LEU A 125 4.46 -0.02 -0.16
CA LEU A 125 3.13 -0.44 0.27
C LEU A 125 2.09 0.62 -0.14
N LEU A 126 1.04 0.22 -0.84
CA LEU A 126 -0.09 1.09 -1.15
C LEU A 126 -1.28 0.75 -0.26
N ASN A 127 -1.77 1.73 0.50
CA ASN A 127 -2.88 1.58 1.45
C ASN A 127 -2.76 0.34 2.37
N PRO A 128 -1.61 0.13 3.05
CA PRO A 128 -1.44 -1.01 3.95
C PRO A 128 -2.35 -0.91 5.18
N ASP A 129 -2.82 -2.06 5.65
CA ASP A 129 -3.44 -2.22 6.97
C ASP A 129 -2.69 -3.30 7.76
N LEU A 130 -1.53 -2.92 8.28
CA LEU A 130 -0.66 -3.81 9.06
C LEU A 130 -1.03 -3.85 10.55
N THR A 131 -2.13 -3.21 10.93
CA THR A 131 -2.60 -3.17 12.32
C THR A 131 -2.80 -4.59 12.84
N ASP A 132 -2.31 -4.86 14.05
CA ASP A 132 -2.51 -6.16 14.69
C ASP A 132 -3.97 -6.31 15.10
N LYS A 133 -4.71 -7.23 14.47
CA LYS A 133 -6.13 -7.46 14.73
C LYS A 133 -6.31 -8.64 15.66
N PHE A 134 -6.90 -8.39 16.84
CA PHE A 134 -7.17 -9.44 17.83
C PHE A 134 -8.17 -10.48 17.32
N SER A 135 -7.93 -11.75 17.64
CA SER A 135 -8.99 -12.77 17.58
C SER A 135 -10.02 -12.54 18.68
N SER A 136 -11.28 -12.82 18.34
CA SER A 136 -12.46 -12.67 19.20
C SER A 136 -12.40 -13.47 20.51
N GLN A 137 -11.33 -14.25 20.74
CA GLN A 137 -11.10 -15.01 21.98
C GLN A 137 -10.27 -14.26 23.04
N GLY A 138 -9.99 -12.97 22.86
CA GLY A 138 -9.52 -12.11 23.96
C GLY A 138 -8.15 -12.45 24.54
N GLN A 139 -7.33 -13.28 23.87
CA GLN A 139 -5.95 -13.51 24.29
C GLN A 139 -5.11 -12.24 24.04
N GLN A 140 -4.85 -11.49 25.12
CA GLN A 140 -4.07 -10.25 25.09
C GLN A 140 -2.58 -10.48 24.78
N ASN A 141 -2.05 -11.69 24.98
CA ASN A 141 -0.64 -12.04 24.74
C ASN A 141 -0.49 -13.05 23.60
N VAL A 142 -0.68 -12.60 22.36
CA VAL A 142 -0.27 -13.37 21.19
C VAL A 142 1.25 -13.24 21.04
N ARG A 143 1.97 -14.35 21.17
CA ARG A 143 3.43 -14.42 20.95
C ARG A 143 3.81 -13.78 19.61
N GLY A 144 4.91 -13.02 19.58
CA GLY A 144 5.41 -12.35 18.37
C GLY A 144 4.64 -11.08 17.97
N ARG A 145 3.68 -10.60 18.77
CA ARG A 145 2.98 -9.32 18.52
C ARG A 145 3.92 -8.13 18.44
N GLN A 146 4.83 -8.00 19.40
CA GLN A 146 5.81 -6.91 19.40
C GLN A 146 6.66 -6.97 18.14
N ASP A 147 7.19 -8.15 17.78
CA ASP A 147 7.96 -8.35 16.56
C ASP A 147 7.19 -8.02 15.26
N ARG A 148 5.85 -8.13 15.28
CA ARG A 148 5.00 -7.71 14.15
C ARG A 148 4.87 -6.20 14.07
N ILE A 149 4.63 -5.56 15.21
CA ILE A 149 4.54 -4.09 15.33
C ILE A 149 5.89 -3.46 14.95
N ASP A 150 6.98 -3.98 15.49
CA ASP A 150 8.34 -3.48 15.23
C ASP A 150 8.68 -3.58 13.75
N PHE A 151 8.32 -4.69 13.09
CA PHE A 151 8.51 -4.82 11.66
C PHE A 151 7.59 -3.90 10.85
N ALA A 152 6.32 -3.74 11.22
CA ALA A 152 5.44 -2.79 10.54
C ALA A 152 5.97 -1.35 10.63
N ASN A 153 6.62 -1.00 11.74
CA ASN A 153 7.23 0.30 11.99
C ASN A 153 8.55 0.53 11.22
N THR A 154 9.11 -0.48 10.54
CA THR A 154 10.27 -0.24 9.66
C THR A 154 9.90 0.45 8.35
N PHE A 155 8.60 0.45 7.99
CA PHE A 155 8.11 1.16 6.82
C PHE A 155 7.92 2.65 7.11
N GLU A 156 8.46 3.49 6.24
CA GLU A 156 8.27 4.93 6.30
C GLU A 156 7.07 5.37 5.44
N THR A 157 6.29 6.34 5.93
CA THR A 157 5.25 6.97 5.11
C THR A 157 5.86 8.00 4.17
N ILE A 158 5.96 7.66 2.89
CA ILE A 158 6.54 8.55 1.86
C ILE A 158 5.51 9.47 1.20
N TRP A 159 4.23 9.12 1.24
CA TRP A 159 3.11 9.92 0.73
C TRP A 159 1.84 9.55 1.50
N HIS A 160 1.01 10.53 1.83
CA HIS A 160 -0.27 10.29 2.48
C HIS A 160 -1.28 11.35 2.07
N PHE A 161 -2.52 10.93 1.80
CA PHE A 161 -3.67 11.82 1.69
C PHE A 161 -4.91 11.14 2.27
N ASN A 162 -5.63 11.83 3.14
CA ASN A 162 -6.96 11.41 3.54
C ASN A 162 -7.87 12.62 3.78
N ASN A 163 -9.15 12.43 3.49
CA ASN A 163 -10.18 13.39 3.86
C ASN A 163 -10.45 13.31 5.37
N ILE A 164 -10.76 14.46 5.94
CA ILE A 164 -11.29 14.61 7.30
C ILE A 164 -12.81 14.69 7.18
N TYR A 165 -13.53 13.82 7.88
CA TYR A 165 -14.99 13.77 7.90
C TYR A 165 -15.45 13.25 9.26
N VAL A 166 -16.73 13.45 9.59
CA VAL A 166 -17.31 12.99 10.85
C VAL A 166 -17.39 11.47 10.86
N SER A 167 -16.87 10.84 11.92
CA SER A 167 -16.96 9.38 12.07
C SER A 167 -18.42 8.91 12.08
N GLY A 168 -18.70 7.78 11.42
CA GLY A 168 -20.05 7.21 11.33
C GLY A 168 -20.93 7.80 10.21
N THR A 169 -20.43 8.75 9.41
CA THR A 169 -21.12 9.21 8.21
C THR A 169 -20.61 8.50 6.95
N SER A 170 -21.34 8.60 5.84
CA SER A 170 -20.94 8.07 4.53
C SER A 170 -19.84 8.89 3.86
N TYR A 171 -18.78 9.26 4.60
CA TYR A 171 -17.65 10.09 4.15
C TYR A 171 -18.01 11.55 3.82
N PHE A 172 -19.18 12.01 4.27
CA PHE A 172 -19.67 13.38 4.09
C PHE A 172 -20.28 13.94 5.39
N PRO A 173 -20.23 15.27 5.61
CA PRO A 173 -19.52 16.26 4.80
C PRO A 173 -17.99 16.10 4.94
N ILE A 174 -17.26 16.47 3.88
CA ILE A 174 -15.80 16.65 3.96
C ILE A 174 -15.56 17.93 4.76
N LEU A 175 -14.76 17.82 5.82
CA LEU A 175 -14.38 18.92 6.71
C LEU A 175 -12.98 19.45 6.42
N GLY A 176 -12.18 18.70 5.65
CA GLY A 176 -10.79 19.02 5.42
C GLY A 176 -10.00 17.84 4.85
N ALA A 177 -8.67 17.95 4.86
CA ALA A 177 -7.77 16.88 4.46
C ALA A 177 -6.48 16.90 5.29
N THR A 178 -5.86 15.73 5.48
CA THR A 178 -4.47 15.62 5.95
C THR A 178 -3.60 15.06 4.84
N PHE A 179 -2.44 15.67 4.65
CA PHE A 179 -1.58 15.44 3.51
C PHE A 179 -0.10 15.40 3.91
N LYS A 180 0.65 14.46 3.33
CA LYS A 180 2.12 14.44 3.30
C LYS A 180 2.55 14.26 1.84
N PRO A 181 3.16 15.28 1.20
CA PRO A 181 3.51 15.22 -0.22
C PRO A 181 4.71 14.32 -0.53
N GLY A 182 5.60 14.13 0.45
CA GLY A 182 6.88 13.45 0.26
C GLY A 182 7.52 13.09 1.60
N PRO A 183 8.55 12.21 1.60
CA PRO A 183 9.24 11.77 2.82
C PRO A 183 9.87 12.94 3.58
N LEU A 184 10.51 13.87 2.85
CA LEU A 184 11.18 15.05 3.41
C LEU A 184 10.25 16.21 3.74
N ASN A 185 8.95 16.09 3.44
CA ASN A 185 7.98 17.15 3.69
C ASN A 185 7.24 16.92 5.01
N MET A 186 6.89 18.01 5.68
CA MET A 186 6.02 17.98 6.84
C MET A 186 4.64 17.44 6.48
N TRP A 187 4.00 16.83 7.46
CA TRP A 187 2.56 16.63 7.45
C TRP A 187 1.86 17.97 7.55
N ALA A 188 0.73 18.10 6.88
CA ALA A 188 -0.15 19.25 7.00
C ALA A 188 -1.61 18.82 7.01
N SER A 189 -2.40 19.41 7.90
CA SER A 189 -3.86 19.30 7.92
C SER A 189 -4.46 20.63 7.47
N TYR A 190 -5.55 20.52 6.71
CA TYR A 190 -6.27 21.64 6.15
C TYR A 190 -7.74 21.54 6.51
N GLN A 191 -8.35 22.66 6.86
CA GLN A 191 -9.79 22.78 7.04
C GLN A 191 -10.43 23.24 5.74
N ARG A 192 -11.49 22.54 5.32
CA ARG A 192 -12.34 22.96 4.21
C ARG A 192 -13.24 24.10 4.67
N ARG A 193 -13.30 25.18 3.89
CA ARG A 193 -14.22 26.30 4.06
C ARG A 193 -14.96 26.53 2.76
N ASP A 194 -16.27 26.65 2.82
CA ASP A 194 -17.08 27.01 1.66
C ASP A 194 -16.92 28.51 1.39
N LEU A 195 -16.69 28.87 0.13
CA LEU A 195 -16.64 30.27 -0.29
C LEU A 195 -18.07 30.84 -0.37
N ALA A 196 -18.19 32.14 -0.11
CA ALA A 196 -19.49 32.81 -0.20
C ALA A 196 -20.09 32.66 -1.62
N LYS A 197 -21.42 32.58 -1.69
CA LYS A 197 -22.19 32.56 -2.95
C LYS A 197 -21.83 31.40 -3.90
N GLU A 198 -21.59 30.21 -3.35
CA GLU A 198 -21.34 28.98 -4.13
C GLU A 198 -20.12 29.07 -5.08
N GLN A 199 -19.15 29.93 -4.76
CA GLN A 199 -17.94 30.11 -5.58
C GLN A 199 -16.92 28.97 -5.42
N GLY A 200 -17.33 27.86 -4.81
CA GLY A 200 -16.50 26.69 -4.55
C GLY A 200 -16.04 26.59 -3.11
N GLU A 201 -14.92 25.91 -2.91
CA GLU A 201 -14.36 25.60 -1.61
C GLU A 201 -12.87 25.93 -1.58
N MET A 202 -12.36 26.25 -0.39
CA MET A 202 -10.94 26.45 -0.14
C MET A 202 -10.47 25.61 1.04
N TYR A 203 -9.18 25.29 1.05
CA TYR A 203 -8.54 24.51 2.10
C TYR A 203 -7.51 25.39 2.81
N ILE A 204 -7.75 25.71 4.08
CA ILE A 204 -6.90 26.57 4.89
C ILE A 204 -6.02 25.68 5.77
N PRO A 205 -4.68 25.85 5.75
CA PRO A 205 -3.80 25.08 6.63
C PRO A 205 -4.07 25.41 8.09
N ILE A 206 -4.20 24.38 8.92
CA ILE A 206 -4.49 24.52 10.37
C ILE A 206 -3.37 23.97 11.25
N ILE A 207 -2.69 22.90 10.81
CA ILE A 207 -1.62 22.24 11.55
C ILE A 207 -0.57 21.78 10.54
N ALA A 208 0.71 21.94 10.89
CA ALA A 208 1.82 21.31 10.18
C ALA A 208 2.87 20.80 11.18
N GLY A 209 3.51 19.67 10.87
CA GLY A 209 4.52 19.07 11.76
C GLY A 209 5.26 17.90 11.13
N GLU A 210 6.32 17.45 11.82
CA GLU A 210 7.12 16.29 11.40
C GLU A 210 6.37 14.96 11.56
N GLU A 211 5.44 14.91 12.53
CA GLU A 211 4.58 13.78 12.79
C GLU A 211 3.17 13.99 12.23
N LYS A 212 2.47 12.87 12.00
CA LYS A 212 1.07 12.90 11.53
C LYS A 212 0.17 13.53 12.61
N PRO A 213 -0.58 14.60 12.29
CA PRO A 213 -1.53 15.19 13.22
C PRO A 213 -2.59 14.18 13.67
N GLN A 214 -2.89 14.20 14.97
CA GLN A 214 -3.90 13.34 15.59
C GLN A 214 -5.30 13.97 15.47
N GLY A 215 -6.33 13.12 15.55
CA GLY A 215 -7.72 13.56 15.31
C GLY A 215 -8.22 14.61 16.31
N ASP A 216 -7.82 14.50 17.57
CA ASP A 216 -8.11 15.46 18.64
C ASP A 216 -7.45 16.82 18.38
N GLN A 217 -6.19 16.83 17.95
CA GLN A 217 -5.46 18.05 17.58
C GLN A 217 -6.16 18.78 16.43
N ILE A 218 -6.53 18.04 15.37
CA ILE A 218 -7.24 18.57 14.21
C ILE A 218 -8.58 19.19 14.63
N LEU A 219 -9.36 18.48 15.44
CA LEU A 219 -10.68 18.95 15.90
C LEU A 219 -10.57 20.21 16.73
N ALA A 220 -9.60 20.29 17.66
CA ALA A 220 -9.37 21.48 18.46
C ALA A 220 -9.07 22.72 17.60
N SER A 221 -8.34 22.54 16.50
CA SER A 221 -8.04 23.63 15.54
C SER A 221 -9.21 24.02 14.63
N PHE A 222 -10.33 23.28 14.63
CA PHE A 222 -11.54 23.70 13.91
C PHE A 222 -12.42 24.64 14.72
N GLU A 223 -12.28 24.63 16.05
CA GLU A 223 -13.06 25.44 17.00
C GLU A 223 -12.44 26.82 17.29
N SER A 224 -11.15 27.01 16.95
CA SER A 224 -10.41 28.28 17.02
C SER A 224 -10.66 29.19 15.82
#